data_AF-A0A9J6G1P6-F1
#
_entry.id   AF-A0A9J6G1P6-F1
#
_cell.length_a   1.000
_cell.length_b   1.000
_cell.length_c   1.000
_cell.angle_alpha   90.00
_cell.angle_beta   90.00
_cell.angle_gamma   90.00
#
_symmetry.space_group_name_H-M   'P 1'
#
loop_
_entity.id
_entity.type
_entity.pdbx_description
1 polymer ?
#
loop_
_entity_poly.entity_id
_entity_poly.type
_entity_poly.pdbx_seq_one_letter_code
_entity_poly.pdbx_strand_id
1 'polypeptide(L)'
;MKSSPSLSRKSASSKDPDNSVWINEVKKCLLRNLDTQGKPDLLKFYGEQKRELTDLLSRAVKLGESNSVLVIGPRGCGKTSLILSVLAGVTRDKDIAANFLIVKLNGLIHTDDKIALKDITRQLHLENVVGDRVFGSFSENLTFLLECLKSGSQQSKTIVFVIDEFDLFCYHKNQTLLYNLFDVAQSAQAPILVIGITCRLASSSDAIELLEKRVKSRFSHRQLHLFPSFSFEEYLGIMVDHLSLPASFANKRLTEEWNNSVKAFAQEGAVKTAMRRLYSTNKDIRAMQYLLLPPVMRLSAECPRLDAVHLLDSQRQQLEDSNVALLKGLSMLELSLVIAMVHLTKIYDGEPFNFEMVYKEFVKFATGKSSLETSKPVVIKAFQQLEALEFVQPVSRSLANVQYEFRLMQLLVDPSQVHEVVHKSTTLPTELNHWAISVVGS
;
A
#
# COMPACT_ATOMS: atom_id res chain seq x y z
N MET A 1 -62.16 27.98 2.51
CA MET A 1 -61.86 26.62 2.01
C MET A 1 -60.61 26.72 1.15
N LYS A 2 -59.44 26.12 1.38
CA LYS A 2 -58.84 25.32 2.44
C LYS A 2 -57.41 25.87 2.58
N SER A 3 -57.02 26.32 3.76
CA SER A 3 -55.65 26.72 4.10
C SER A 3 -54.87 25.48 4.55
N SER A 4 -53.80 25.15 3.82
CA SER A 4 -52.79 24.16 4.19
C SER A 4 -51.93 24.67 5.36
N PRO A 5 -51.59 23.82 6.35
CA PRO A 5 -50.77 24.24 7.48
C PRO A 5 -49.28 24.15 7.12
N SER A 6 -48.56 25.25 7.37
CA SER A 6 -47.11 25.34 7.33
C SER A 6 -46.48 24.50 8.45
N LEU A 7 -45.83 23.39 8.08
CA LEU A 7 -44.98 22.60 8.98
C LEU A 7 -43.66 23.34 9.24
N SER A 8 -43.61 24.07 10.35
CA SER A 8 -42.38 24.60 10.93
C SER A 8 -41.45 23.45 11.33
N ARG A 9 -40.34 23.27 10.60
CA ARG A 9 -39.20 22.46 11.07
C ARG A 9 -38.63 23.11 12.33
N LYS A 10 -39.00 22.58 13.51
CA LYS A 10 -38.28 22.85 14.75
C LYS A 10 -36.90 22.20 14.65
N SER A 11 -35.88 23.03 14.60
CA SER A 11 -34.48 22.67 14.86
C SER A 11 -34.34 22.17 16.30
N ALA A 12 -34.30 20.85 16.48
CA ALA A 12 -33.94 20.25 17.76
C ALA A 12 -32.42 20.13 17.85
N SER A 13 -31.75 21.20 18.31
CA SER A 13 -30.37 21.13 18.79
C SER A 13 -30.38 20.68 20.26
N SER A 14 -30.48 19.38 20.52
CA SER A 14 -30.10 18.80 21.80
C SER A 14 -28.77 18.09 21.61
N LYS A 15 -27.67 18.84 21.73
CA LYS A 15 -26.32 18.28 21.81
C LYS A 15 -26.18 17.67 23.20
N ASP A 16 -26.62 16.42 23.38
CA ASP A 16 -26.29 15.66 24.57
C ASP A 16 -24.77 15.44 24.61
N PRO A 17 -24.05 15.95 25.62
CA PRO A 17 -22.60 15.80 25.71
C PRO A 17 -22.17 14.32 25.77
N ASP A 18 -23.01 13.45 26.34
CA ASP A 18 -22.79 12.00 26.39
C ASP A 18 -22.75 11.35 24.99
N ASN A 19 -23.54 11.86 24.03
CA ASN A 19 -23.59 11.30 22.68
C ASN A 19 -22.28 11.52 21.90
N SER A 20 -21.57 12.60 22.19
CA SER A 20 -20.31 12.91 21.54
C SER A 20 -19.15 12.05 22.04
N VAL A 21 -19.18 11.61 23.29
CA VAL A 21 -18.09 10.85 23.93
C VAL A 21 -18.06 9.42 23.40
N TRP A 22 -19.21 8.73 23.33
CA TRP A 22 -19.24 7.34 22.88
C TRP A 22 -18.90 7.19 21.39
N ILE A 23 -19.30 8.13 20.52
CA ILE A 23 -18.98 8.08 19.08
C ILE A 23 -17.48 8.22 18.86
N ASN A 24 -16.83 9.07 19.65
CA ASN A 24 -15.37 9.22 19.59
C ASN A 24 -14.65 7.95 20.07
N GLU A 25 -15.17 7.26 21.09
CA GLU A 25 -14.63 5.97 21.53
C GLU A 25 -14.82 4.87 20.48
N VAL A 26 -16.01 4.79 19.88
CA VAL A 26 -16.31 3.89 18.76
C VAL A 26 -15.36 4.18 17.60
N LYS A 27 -15.24 5.43 17.17
CA LYS A 27 -14.34 5.86 16.09
C LYS A 27 -12.88 5.48 16.36
N LYS A 28 -12.38 5.69 17.58
CA LYS A 28 -11.03 5.26 17.98
C LYS A 28 -10.87 3.74 17.89
N CYS A 29 -11.89 2.97 18.30
CA CYS A 29 -11.87 1.52 18.19
C CYS A 29 -11.88 1.05 16.73
N LEU A 30 -12.73 1.65 15.89
CA LEU A 30 -12.81 1.33 14.46
C LEU A 30 -11.52 1.68 13.73
N LEU A 31 -10.92 2.83 14.01
CA LEU A 31 -9.61 3.21 13.47
C LEU A 31 -8.54 2.18 13.83
N ARG A 32 -8.51 1.72 15.08
CA ARG A 32 -7.60 0.67 15.53
C ARG A 32 -7.89 -0.67 14.84
N ASN A 33 -9.15 -0.97 14.54
CA ASN A 33 -9.53 -2.19 13.82
C ASN A 33 -9.18 -2.14 12.33
N LEU A 34 -9.22 -0.96 11.72
CA LEU A 34 -8.84 -0.74 10.32
C LEU A 34 -7.31 -0.71 10.15
N ASP A 35 -6.56 -0.39 11.21
CA ASP A 35 -5.12 -0.56 11.21
C ASP A 35 -4.74 -2.05 11.16
N THR A 36 -4.12 -2.45 10.05
CA THR A 36 -3.66 -3.83 9.78
C THR A 36 -2.76 -4.42 10.85
N GLN A 37 -2.03 -3.60 11.60
CA GLN A 37 -1.15 -4.11 12.67
C GLN A 37 -1.93 -4.49 13.93
N GLY A 38 -3.17 -3.98 14.09
CA GLY A 38 -3.94 -4.06 15.32
C GLY A 38 -4.78 -5.33 15.49
N LYS A 39 -5.11 -6.05 14.41
CA LYS A 39 -5.98 -7.24 14.46
C LYS A 39 -5.38 -8.48 13.78
N PRO A 40 -4.89 -9.45 14.56
CA PRO A 40 -4.51 -10.77 14.05
C PRO A 40 -5.71 -11.65 13.62
N ASP A 41 -6.95 -11.17 13.76
CA ASP A 41 -8.17 -11.93 13.45
C ASP A 41 -8.45 -12.07 11.94
N LEU A 42 -7.76 -11.29 11.10
CA LEU A 42 -7.72 -11.46 9.64
C LEU A 42 -7.16 -12.84 9.22
N LEU A 43 -6.48 -13.52 10.14
CA LEU A 43 -5.83 -14.80 9.92
C LEU A 43 -6.74 -16.01 10.10
N LYS A 44 -8.05 -15.82 10.32
CA LYS A 44 -9.01 -16.94 10.32
C LYS A 44 -8.89 -17.78 9.04
N PHE A 45 -8.63 -17.13 7.91
CA PHE A 45 -8.48 -17.76 6.60
C PHE A 45 -7.11 -18.44 6.39
N TYR A 46 -6.11 -18.10 7.21
CA TYR A 46 -4.77 -18.68 7.15
C TYR A 46 -4.52 -19.63 8.34
N GLY A 47 -5.56 -20.32 8.81
CA GLY A 47 -5.50 -21.17 10.00
C GLY A 47 -4.43 -22.27 9.89
N GLU A 48 -4.32 -22.91 8.73
CA GLU A 48 -3.31 -23.95 8.46
C GLU A 48 -1.89 -23.38 8.47
N GLN A 49 -1.64 -22.30 7.73
CA GLN A 49 -0.32 -21.65 7.64
C GLN A 49 0.10 -21.08 9.00
N LYS A 50 -0.85 -20.52 9.75
CA LYS A 50 -0.64 -20.04 11.12
C LYS A 50 -0.26 -21.19 12.05
N ARG A 51 -0.96 -22.32 11.97
CA ARG A 51 -0.65 -23.52 12.76
C ARG A 51 0.74 -24.05 12.43
N GLU A 52 1.06 -24.21 11.15
CA GLU A 52 2.37 -24.70 10.71
C GLU A 52 3.50 -23.79 11.21
N LEU A 53 3.36 -22.46 11.09
CA LEU A 53 4.38 -21.52 11.58
C LEU A 53 4.48 -21.54 13.12
N THR A 54 3.36 -21.72 13.82
CA THR A 54 3.34 -21.86 15.29
C THR A 54 4.03 -23.15 15.74
N ASP A 55 3.80 -24.25 15.03
CA ASP A 55 4.43 -25.55 15.30
C ASP A 55 5.93 -25.51 15.00
N LEU A 56 6.36 -24.77 13.97
CA LEU A 56 7.79 -24.54 13.68
C LEU A 56 8.46 -23.71 14.77
N LEU A 57 7.84 -22.60 15.17
CA LEU A 57 8.39 -21.73 16.21
C LEU A 57 8.45 -22.43 17.57
N SER A 58 7.39 -23.15 17.95
CA SER A 58 7.36 -23.87 19.21
C SER A 58 8.39 -24.99 19.28
N ARG A 59 8.62 -25.73 18.18
CA ARG A 59 9.71 -26.72 18.09
C ARG A 59 11.09 -26.08 18.15
N ALA A 60 11.29 -24.96 17.45
CA ALA A 60 12.56 -24.25 17.50
C ALA A 60 12.92 -23.75 18.91
N VAL A 61 11.94 -23.34 19.72
CA VAL A 61 12.20 -22.90 21.09
C VAL A 61 12.24 -24.04 22.10
N LYS A 62 11.36 -25.04 22.01
CA LYS A 62 11.30 -26.15 22.98
C LYS A 62 12.34 -27.24 22.75
N LEU A 63 12.57 -27.58 21.48
CA LEU A 63 13.47 -28.68 21.08
C LEU A 63 14.84 -28.17 20.59
N GLY A 64 14.99 -26.85 20.41
CA GLY A 64 16.21 -26.26 19.84
C GLY A 64 16.41 -26.59 18.36
N GLU A 65 15.35 -27.00 17.66
CA GLU A 65 15.42 -27.35 16.24
C GLU A 65 15.75 -26.10 15.40
N SER A 66 16.78 -26.21 14.57
CA SER A 66 17.12 -25.16 13.61
C SER A 66 16.39 -25.39 12.30
N ASN A 67 15.72 -24.34 11.80
CA ASN A 67 14.88 -24.44 10.61
C ASN A 67 14.90 -23.15 9.79
N SER A 68 14.59 -23.25 8.51
CA SER A 68 14.29 -22.12 7.64
C SER A 68 12.91 -22.28 7.01
N VAL A 69 12.22 -21.18 6.75
CA VAL A 69 10.91 -21.16 6.07
C VAL A 69 10.77 -19.88 5.26
N LEU A 70 10.20 -19.99 4.07
CA LEU A 70 9.94 -18.84 3.20
C LEU A 70 8.42 -18.62 3.07
N VAL A 71 7.98 -17.43 3.46
CA VAL A 71 6.58 -16.99 3.43
C VAL A 71 6.36 -16.15 2.17
N ILE A 72 5.58 -16.69 1.23
CA ILE A 72 5.41 -16.16 -0.12
C ILE A 72 3.95 -15.80 -0.33
N GLY A 73 3.66 -14.61 -0.87
CA GLY A 73 2.29 -14.20 -1.18
C GLY A 73 2.23 -12.77 -1.71
N PRO A 74 1.11 -12.30 -2.27
CA PRO A 74 1.06 -10.97 -2.87
C PRO A 74 1.24 -9.88 -1.82
N ARG A 75 1.59 -8.66 -2.24
CA ARG A 75 1.58 -7.51 -1.33
C ARG A 75 0.15 -7.32 -0.80
N GLY A 76 0.02 -7.14 0.51
CA GLY A 76 -1.28 -6.90 1.16
C GLY A 76 -2.03 -8.12 1.68
N CYS A 77 -1.58 -9.36 1.42
CA CYS A 77 -2.24 -10.55 1.97
C CYS A 77 -2.02 -10.78 3.48
N GLY A 78 -1.32 -9.88 4.17
CA GLY A 78 -1.13 -9.97 5.63
C GLY A 78 -0.01 -10.89 6.10
N LYS A 79 1.01 -11.17 5.27
CA LYS A 79 2.19 -11.98 5.66
C LYS A 79 2.82 -11.54 6.99
N THR A 80 3.13 -10.25 7.10
CA THR A 80 3.71 -9.67 8.32
C THR A 80 2.74 -9.77 9.50
N SER A 81 1.44 -9.55 9.26
CA SER A 81 0.40 -9.72 10.28
C SER A 81 0.30 -11.17 10.76
N LEU A 82 0.49 -12.17 9.88
CA LEU A 82 0.52 -13.59 10.23
C LEU A 82 1.66 -13.86 11.20
N ILE A 83 2.87 -13.43 10.86
CA ILE A 83 4.06 -13.63 11.68
C ILE A 83 3.91 -12.93 13.03
N LEU A 84 3.45 -11.67 13.04
CA LEU A 84 3.19 -10.93 14.28
C LEU A 84 2.14 -11.62 15.16
N SER A 85 1.09 -12.20 14.57
CA SER A 85 0.10 -12.97 15.34
C SER A 85 0.68 -14.24 15.94
N VAL A 86 1.53 -14.96 15.20
CA VAL A 86 2.15 -16.20 15.69
C VAL A 86 3.11 -15.85 16.83
N LEU A 87 3.95 -14.83 16.64
CA LEU A 87 4.84 -14.31 17.69
C LEU A 87 4.05 -13.89 18.93
N ALA A 88 3.00 -13.06 18.77
CA ALA A 88 2.17 -12.62 19.88
C ALA A 88 1.43 -13.77 20.58
N GLY A 89 1.07 -14.85 19.86
CA GLY A 89 0.48 -16.05 20.43
C GLY A 89 1.49 -16.81 21.28
N VAL A 90 2.69 -17.04 20.75
CA VAL A 90 3.76 -17.80 21.40
C VAL A 90 4.38 -17.05 22.58
N THR A 91 4.46 -15.72 22.54
CA THR A 91 4.93 -14.89 23.67
C THR A 91 3.98 -14.91 24.87
N ARG A 92 2.73 -15.39 24.75
CA ARG A 92 1.84 -15.57 25.91
C ARG A 92 2.35 -16.65 26.87
N ASP A 93 3.06 -17.64 26.34
CA ASP A 93 3.67 -18.69 27.14
C ASP A 93 4.99 -18.15 27.73
N LYS A 94 5.01 -17.92 29.04
CA LYS A 94 6.15 -17.31 29.76
C LYS A 94 7.45 -18.11 29.58
N ASP A 95 7.34 -19.44 29.54
CA ASP A 95 8.48 -20.34 29.35
C ASP A 95 9.11 -20.21 27.96
N ILE A 96 8.31 -19.84 26.95
CA ILE A 96 8.82 -19.62 25.60
C ILE A 96 9.37 -18.19 25.50
N ALA A 97 8.65 -17.20 26.01
CA ALA A 97 9.02 -15.78 25.91
C ALA A 97 10.42 -15.44 26.43
N ALA A 98 10.91 -16.13 27.47
CA ALA A 98 12.25 -15.91 28.02
C ALA A 98 13.38 -16.56 27.19
N ASN A 99 13.03 -17.53 26.34
CA ASN A 99 13.95 -18.46 25.72
C ASN A 99 14.21 -18.20 24.23
N PHE A 100 13.66 -17.12 23.66
CA PHE A 100 14.01 -16.71 22.30
C PHE A 100 14.24 -15.20 22.14
N LEU A 101 15.04 -14.86 21.13
CA LEU A 101 15.32 -13.49 20.71
C LEU A 101 14.81 -13.31 19.27
N ILE A 102 14.24 -12.15 18.97
CA ILE A 102 13.75 -11.83 17.63
C ILE A 102 14.72 -10.84 16.99
N VAL A 103 15.17 -11.14 15.79
CA VAL A 103 15.95 -10.24 14.96
C VAL A 103 15.16 -9.95 13.68
N LYS A 104 14.80 -8.69 13.45
CA LYS A 104 14.03 -8.26 12.27
C LYS A 104 14.94 -7.53 11.30
N LEU A 105 15.06 -8.06 10.09
CA LEU A 105 15.79 -7.44 8.99
C LEU A 105 14.82 -7.06 7.88
N ASN A 106 15.11 -5.97 7.19
CA ASN A 106 14.33 -5.50 6.05
C ASN A 106 15.27 -5.16 4.89
N GLY A 107 15.06 -5.76 3.72
CA GLY A 107 15.93 -5.59 2.55
C GLY A 107 15.96 -4.17 1.98
N LEU A 108 14.95 -3.34 2.28
CA LEU A 108 14.95 -1.93 1.90
C LEU A 108 15.87 -1.07 2.77
N ILE A 109 16.07 -1.47 4.02
CA ILE A 109 16.93 -0.76 4.98
C ILE A 109 18.37 -1.30 4.89
N HIS A 110 18.50 -2.62 4.79
CA HIS A 110 19.78 -3.31 4.82
C HIS A 110 20.22 -3.60 3.38
N THR A 111 20.72 -2.57 2.70
CA THR A 111 21.17 -2.66 1.30
C THR A 111 22.52 -3.37 1.13
N ASP A 112 23.23 -3.64 2.23
CA ASP A 112 24.51 -4.35 2.25
C ASP A 112 24.55 -5.30 3.47
N ASP A 113 25.23 -6.43 3.31
CA ASP A 113 25.39 -7.47 4.34
C ASP A 113 26.09 -6.91 5.59
N LYS A 114 26.98 -5.92 5.43
CA LYS A 114 27.64 -5.25 6.55
C LYS A 114 26.67 -4.46 7.43
N ILE A 115 25.72 -3.77 6.81
CA ILE A 115 24.68 -2.99 7.51
C ILE A 115 23.75 -3.96 8.25
N ALA A 116 23.35 -5.05 7.58
CA ALA A 116 22.57 -6.12 8.19
C ALA A 116 23.26 -6.68 9.44
N LEU A 117 24.55 -7.01 9.33
CA LEU A 117 25.30 -7.57 10.46
C LEU A 117 25.42 -6.61 11.64
N LYS A 118 25.67 -5.33 11.39
CA LYS A 118 25.70 -4.31 12.44
C LYS A 118 24.35 -4.23 13.16
N ASP A 119 23.25 -4.28 12.43
CA ASP A 119 21.91 -4.23 13.02
C ASP A 119 21.55 -5.53 13.77
N ILE A 120 22.00 -6.70 13.29
CA ILE A 120 21.89 -7.98 14.02
C ILE A 120 22.60 -7.86 15.38
N THR A 121 23.86 -7.38 15.40
CA THR A 121 24.64 -7.19 16.64
C THR A 121 23.93 -6.26 17.61
N ARG A 122 23.36 -5.16 17.10
CA ARG A 122 22.59 -4.19 17.89
C ARG A 122 21.33 -4.83 18.48
N GLN A 123 20.53 -5.53 17.67
CA GLN A 123 19.28 -6.16 18.13
C GLN A 123 19.53 -7.28 19.15
N LEU A 124 20.68 -7.96 19.06
CA LEU A 124 21.10 -8.98 20.02
C LEU A 124 21.76 -8.39 21.29
N HIS A 125 21.91 -7.07 21.39
CA HIS A 125 22.59 -6.37 22.50
C HIS A 125 24.04 -6.84 22.74
N LEU A 126 24.73 -7.26 21.68
CA LEU A 126 26.11 -7.76 21.74
C LEU A 126 27.14 -6.66 21.44
N GLU A 127 26.74 -5.41 21.25
CA GLU A 127 27.64 -4.29 20.91
C GLU A 127 28.80 -4.16 21.91
N ASN A 128 28.52 -4.31 23.21
CA ASN A 128 29.53 -4.23 24.27
C ASN A 128 30.52 -5.42 24.26
N VAL A 129 30.11 -6.57 23.73
CA VAL A 129 30.93 -7.79 23.65
C VAL A 129 31.80 -7.75 22.38
N VAL A 130 31.24 -7.19 21.31
CA VAL A 130 31.90 -7.04 20.01
C VAL A 130 32.95 -5.91 20.06
N GLY A 131 32.67 -4.78 20.71
CA GLY A 131 33.65 -3.69 20.92
C GLY A 131 34.45 -3.32 19.66
N ASP A 132 35.77 -3.13 19.80
CA ASP A 132 36.74 -2.85 18.72
C ASP A 132 37.29 -4.12 18.04
N ARG A 133 36.64 -5.29 18.18
CA ARG A 133 37.15 -6.52 17.56
C ARG A 133 37.07 -6.43 16.03
N VAL A 134 38.22 -6.61 15.39
CA VAL A 134 38.32 -6.73 13.93
C VAL A 134 38.09 -8.19 13.56
N PHE A 135 36.96 -8.48 12.93
CA PHE A 135 36.68 -9.80 12.36
C PHE A 135 37.26 -9.89 10.96
N GLY A 136 37.95 -11.00 10.65
CA GLY A 136 38.55 -11.22 9.34
C GLY A 136 37.49 -11.52 8.29
N SER A 137 36.56 -12.43 8.60
CA SER A 137 35.49 -12.84 7.71
C SER A 137 34.09 -12.58 8.28
N PHE A 138 33.10 -12.46 7.39
CA PHE A 138 31.69 -12.33 7.78
C PHE A 138 31.21 -13.54 8.59
N SER A 139 31.62 -14.74 8.19
CA SER A 139 31.28 -16.00 8.87
C SER A 139 31.84 -16.04 10.29
N GLU A 140 33.07 -15.60 10.52
CA GLU A 140 33.65 -15.52 11.87
C GLU A 140 32.85 -14.58 12.78
N ASN A 141 32.43 -13.43 12.27
CA ASN A 141 31.63 -12.48 13.05
C ASN A 141 30.27 -13.08 13.42
N LEU A 142 29.56 -13.69 12.46
CA LEU A 142 28.28 -14.35 12.74
C LEU A 142 28.44 -15.51 13.72
N THR A 143 29.44 -16.39 13.52
CA THR A 143 29.70 -17.51 14.43
C THR A 143 30.06 -17.03 15.84
N PHE A 144 30.87 -15.98 15.96
CA PHE A 144 31.20 -15.36 17.24
C PHE A 144 29.96 -14.80 17.94
N LEU A 145 29.08 -14.09 17.22
CA LEU A 145 27.82 -13.59 17.77
C LEU A 145 26.95 -14.72 18.30
N LEU A 146 26.87 -15.83 17.58
CA LEU A 146 26.10 -17.02 17.98
C LEU A 146 26.74 -17.76 19.17
N GLU A 147 28.07 -17.81 19.23
CA GLU A 147 28.81 -18.42 20.34
C GLU A 147 28.64 -17.61 21.64
N CYS A 148 28.65 -16.28 21.56
CA CYS A 148 28.36 -15.41 22.70
C CYS A 148 26.97 -15.68 23.30
N LEU A 149 26.00 -16.08 22.48
CA LEU A 149 24.66 -16.42 22.93
C LEU A 149 24.55 -17.83 23.54
N LYS A 150 25.53 -18.71 23.27
CA LYS A 150 25.63 -20.02 23.92
C LYS A 150 26.34 -19.96 25.26
N SER A 151 27.36 -19.13 25.39
CA SER A 151 28.20 -19.06 26.61
C SER A 151 27.54 -18.31 27.77
N GLY A 152 26.51 -17.49 27.49
CA GLY A 152 25.84 -16.65 28.50
C GLY A 152 24.75 -17.31 29.35
N SER A 153 24.28 -18.52 29.03
CA SER A 153 23.20 -19.19 29.78
C SER A 153 23.29 -20.72 29.76
N GLN A 154 22.84 -21.38 30.84
CA GLN A 154 22.80 -22.86 30.96
C GLN A 154 21.89 -23.54 29.91
N GLN A 155 21.04 -22.77 29.23
CA GLN A 155 20.27 -23.17 28.04
C GLN A 155 20.49 -22.11 26.95
N SER A 156 20.82 -22.53 25.73
CA SER A 156 21.00 -21.62 24.59
C SER A 156 19.65 -21.02 24.18
N LYS A 157 19.59 -19.68 24.05
CA LYS A 157 18.38 -19.01 23.55
C LYS A 157 18.25 -19.22 22.05
N THR A 158 17.02 -19.49 21.58
CA THR A 158 16.72 -19.62 20.14
C THR A 158 16.64 -18.24 19.49
N ILE A 159 17.27 -18.06 18.33
CA ILE A 159 17.21 -16.78 17.60
C ILE A 159 16.26 -16.92 16.41
N VAL A 160 15.25 -16.06 16.35
CA VAL A 160 14.27 -16.00 15.27
C VAL A 160 14.59 -14.81 14.37
N PHE A 161 15.13 -15.08 13.20
CA PHE A 161 15.37 -14.10 12.15
C PHE A 161 14.10 -13.93 11.31
N VAL A 162 13.57 -12.71 11.24
CA VAL A 162 12.48 -12.34 10.34
C VAL A 162 13.04 -11.40 9.28
N ILE A 163 13.13 -11.86 8.04
CA ILE A 163 13.74 -11.14 6.92
C ILE A 163 12.63 -10.68 5.97
N ASP A 164 12.30 -9.40 6.00
CA ASP A 164 11.32 -8.77 5.11
C ASP A 164 11.97 -8.31 3.78
N GLU A 165 11.18 -8.37 2.70
CA GLU A 165 11.65 -8.21 1.31
C GLU A 165 12.91 -9.07 1.03
N PHE A 166 12.78 -10.37 1.33
CA PHE A 166 13.85 -11.37 1.23
C PHE A 166 14.56 -11.38 -0.13
N ASP A 167 13.84 -11.13 -1.22
CA ASP A 167 14.38 -11.10 -2.57
C ASP A 167 15.45 -10.02 -2.78
N LEU A 168 15.42 -8.93 -2.01
CA LEU A 168 16.47 -7.91 -2.05
C LEU A 168 17.81 -8.43 -1.53
N PHE A 169 17.79 -9.29 -0.50
CA PHE A 169 19.00 -9.94 0.00
C PHE A 169 19.59 -10.95 -1.00
N CYS A 170 18.76 -11.53 -1.88
CA CYS A 170 19.26 -12.38 -2.95
C CYS A 170 20.10 -11.61 -3.98
N TYR A 171 19.91 -10.29 -4.09
CA TYR A 171 20.71 -9.44 -4.98
C TYR A 171 22.03 -8.96 -4.37
N HIS A 172 22.27 -9.24 -3.08
CA HIS A 172 23.54 -8.91 -2.45
C HIS A 172 24.68 -9.72 -3.08
N LYS A 173 25.88 -9.13 -3.12
CA LYS A 173 27.06 -9.78 -3.68
C LYS A 173 27.33 -11.09 -2.95
N ASN A 174 27.36 -12.19 -3.70
CA ASN A 174 27.64 -13.54 -3.20
C ASN A 174 26.66 -14.04 -2.12
N GLN A 175 25.51 -13.37 -1.89
CA GLN A 175 24.48 -13.78 -0.92
C GLN A 175 25.05 -14.21 0.44
N THR A 176 26.01 -13.45 0.97
CA THR A 176 26.88 -13.95 2.04
C THR A 176 26.09 -14.07 3.35
N LEU A 177 25.24 -13.11 3.68
CA LEU A 177 24.34 -13.21 4.84
C LEU A 177 23.43 -14.45 4.75
N LEU A 178 22.74 -14.65 3.63
CA LEU A 178 21.81 -15.77 3.43
C LEU A 178 22.51 -17.12 3.48
N TYR A 179 23.69 -17.23 2.85
CA TYR A 179 24.52 -18.42 2.91
C TYR A 179 24.84 -18.80 4.36
N ASN A 180 25.34 -17.85 5.16
CA ASN A 180 25.75 -18.13 6.52
C ASN A 180 24.55 -18.43 7.44
N LEU A 181 23.43 -17.71 7.30
CA LEU A 181 22.22 -18.00 8.07
C LEU A 181 21.66 -19.40 7.77
N PHE A 182 21.63 -19.81 6.51
CA PHE A 182 21.15 -21.16 6.15
C PHE A 182 22.17 -22.26 6.49
N ASP A 183 23.47 -21.98 6.40
CA ASP A 183 24.52 -22.93 6.83
C ASP A 183 24.45 -23.19 8.34
N VAL A 184 24.25 -22.15 9.15
CA VAL A 184 24.01 -22.31 10.60
C VAL A 184 22.71 -23.07 10.87
N ALA A 185 21.65 -22.77 10.12
CA ALA A 185 20.36 -23.45 10.30
C ALA A 185 20.44 -24.94 9.95
N GLN A 186 21.23 -25.31 8.94
CA GLN A 186 21.41 -26.69 8.51
C GLN A 186 22.41 -27.46 9.39
N SER A 187 23.50 -26.82 9.80
CA SER A 187 24.54 -27.45 10.64
C SER A 187 24.11 -27.62 12.11
N ALA A 188 22.94 -27.08 12.49
CA ALA A 188 22.37 -27.12 13.84
C ALA A 188 23.36 -26.68 14.94
N GLN A 189 24.32 -25.82 14.58
CA GLN A 189 25.32 -25.34 15.52
C GLN A 189 24.66 -24.52 16.63
N ALA A 190 23.71 -23.64 16.29
CA ALA A 190 22.96 -22.83 17.24
C ALA A 190 21.47 -22.90 16.88
N PRO A 191 20.56 -22.91 17.88
CA PRO A 191 19.12 -22.96 17.61
C PRO A 191 18.67 -21.68 16.93
N ILE A 192 18.52 -21.71 15.60
CA ILE A 192 18.07 -20.56 14.81
C ILE A 192 16.86 -20.91 13.93
N LEU A 193 15.93 -19.96 13.83
CA LEU A 193 14.79 -20.04 12.92
C LEU A 193 14.85 -18.86 11.95
N VAL A 194 14.97 -19.14 10.65
CA VAL A 194 14.99 -18.11 9.61
C VAL A 194 13.65 -18.06 8.89
N ILE A 195 12.93 -16.96 9.01
CA ILE A 195 11.64 -16.69 8.36
C ILE A 195 11.87 -15.61 7.31
N GLY A 196 11.92 -16.00 6.04
CA GLY A 196 11.94 -15.06 4.91
C GLY A 196 10.53 -14.65 4.53
N ILE A 197 10.31 -13.38 4.20
CA ILE A 197 9.05 -12.86 3.66
C ILE A 197 9.35 -12.27 2.30
N THR A 198 8.62 -12.70 1.27
CA THR A 198 8.73 -12.08 -0.07
C THR A 198 7.35 -11.89 -0.69
N CYS A 199 7.25 -10.85 -1.50
CA CYS A 199 6.07 -10.59 -2.31
C CYS A 199 6.17 -11.02 -3.76
N ARG A 200 7.35 -11.52 -4.19
CA ARG A 200 7.55 -12.04 -5.55
C ARG A 200 6.81 -13.35 -5.73
N LEU A 201 5.57 -13.22 -6.19
CA LEU A 201 4.80 -14.25 -6.85
C LEU A 201 5.11 -14.24 -8.34
N ALA A 202 6.36 -14.51 -8.70
CA ALA A 202 6.65 -14.82 -10.09
C ALA A 202 6.09 -16.23 -10.35
N SER A 203 5.02 -16.30 -11.14
CA SER A 203 4.44 -17.53 -11.65
C SER A 203 5.55 -18.51 -12.08
N SER A 204 5.66 -19.60 -11.34
CA SER A 204 6.38 -20.85 -11.67
C SER A 204 7.92 -20.85 -11.78
N SER A 205 8.67 -19.87 -11.28
CA SER A 205 10.14 -19.97 -11.22
C SER A 205 10.80 -19.04 -10.16
N ASP A 206 10.38 -19.28 -8.92
CA ASP A 206 11.12 -19.17 -7.65
C ASP A 206 11.88 -17.87 -7.25
N ALA A 207 11.43 -17.24 -6.15
CA ALA A 207 12.34 -16.49 -5.26
C ALA A 207 13.55 -17.34 -4.78
N ILE A 208 13.42 -18.67 -4.84
CA ILE A 208 14.48 -19.66 -4.60
C ILE A 208 15.43 -19.79 -5.82
N GLU A 209 15.03 -19.46 -7.04
CA GLU A 209 15.92 -19.41 -8.22
C GLU A 209 16.85 -18.22 -8.16
N LEU A 210 16.45 -17.15 -7.48
CA LEU A 210 17.37 -16.06 -7.16
C LEU A 210 18.50 -16.55 -6.25
N LEU A 211 18.30 -17.63 -5.48
CA LEU A 211 19.35 -18.18 -4.62
C LEU A 211 20.39 -18.92 -5.45
N GLU A 212 21.67 -18.63 -5.17
CA GLU A 212 22.77 -19.40 -5.76
C GLU A 212 22.67 -20.87 -5.38
N LYS A 213 23.17 -21.78 -6.23
CA LYS A 213 23.12 -23.24 -6.00
C LYS A 213 23.63 -23.65 -4.61
N ARG A 214 24.69 -22.99 -4.11
CA ARG A 214 25.27 -23.27 -2.78
C ARG A 214 24.41 -22.82 -1.61
N VAL A 215 23.57 -21.80 -1.80
CA VAL A 215 22.62 -21.28 -0.80
C VAL A 215 21.33 -22.09 -0.86
N LYS A 216 20.83 -22.37 -2.07
CA LYS A 216 19.65 -23.22 -2.31
C LYS A 216 19.80 -24.61 -1.69
N SER A 217 20.97 -25.23 -1.81
CA SER A 217 21.26 -26.55 -1.21
C SER A 217 21.14 -26.57 0.33
N ARG A 218 21.32 -25.42 0.99
CA ARG A 218 21.27 -25.28 2.45
C ARG A 218 19.90 -24.86 2.98
N PHE A 219 19.00 -24.48 2.09
CA PHE A 219 17.64 -24.10 2.44
C PHE A 219 16.79 -25.35 2.70
N SER A 220 15.89 -25.30 3.69
CA SER A 220 15.03 -26.44 4.07
C SER A 220 13.97 -26.81 3.03
N HIS A 221 13.85 -26.02 1.95
CA HIS A 221 12.82 -26.10 0.92
C HIS A 221 11.37 -25.93 1.44
N ARG A 222 11.16 -25.47 2.67
CA ARG A 222 9.83 -25.20 3.22
C ARG A 222 9.29 -23.85 2.75
N GLN A 223 8.18 -23.90 2.02
CA GLN A 223 7.48 -22.72 1.50
C GLN A 223 6.07 -22.64 2.07
N LEU A 224 5.72 -21.48 2.61
CA LEU A 224 4.38 -21.15 3.06
C LEU A 224 3.77 -20.15 2.09
N HIS A 225 2.82 -20.62 1.28
CA HIS A 225 2.11 -19.78 0.34
C HIS A 225 0.87 -19.15 0.97
N LEU A 226 0.83 -17.81 1.04
CA LEU A 226 -0.34 -17.02 1.42
C LEU A 226 -1.00 -16.43 0.19
N PHE A 227 -1.96 -17.17 -0.35
CA PHE A 227 -2.87 -16.66 -1.38
C PHE A 227 -4.25 -16.41 -0.75
N PRO A 228 -4.85 -15.23 -0.94
CA PRO A 228 -6.21 -14.99 -0.49
C PRO A 228 -7.18 -15.87 -1.30
N SER A 229 -7.80 -16.84 -0.63
CA SER A 229 -8.76 -17.80 -1.21
C SER A 229 -10.22 -17.53 -0.82
N PHE A 230 -10.50 -16.39 -0.18
CA PHE A 230 -11.85 -16.09 0.31
C PHE A 230 -12.84 -15.81 -0.82
N SER A 231 -14.07 -16.29 -0.62
CA SER A 231 -15.27 -15.98 -1.39
C SER A 231 -15.74 -14.55 -1.14
N PHE A 232 -16.68 -14.07 -1.96
CA PHE A 232 -17.26 -12.73 -1.79
C PHE A 232 -18.01 -12.59 -0.45
N GLU A 233 -18.71 -13.64 0.00
CA GLU A 233 -19.42 -13.61 1.28
C GLU A 233 -18.46 -13.54 2.46
N GLU A 234 -17.33 -14.24 2.39
CA GLU A 234 -16.26 -14.14 3.37
C GLU A 234 -15.58 -12.76 3.36
N TYR A 235 -15.39 -12.17 2.18
CA TYR A 235 -14.89 -10.80 2.02
C TYR A 235 -15.82 -9.78 2.68
N LEU A 236 -17.14 -9.92 2.53
CA LEU A 236 -18.12 -9.12 3.27
C LEU A 236 -18.05 -9.40 4.78
N GLY A 237 -17.83 -10.64 5.19
CA GLY A 237 -17.60 -11.00 6.58
C GLY A 237 -16.39 -10.27 7.19
N ILE A 238 -15.29 -10.17 6.46
CA ILE A 238 -14.08 -9.41 6.86
C ILE A 238 -14.42 -7.93 7.06
N MET A 239 -15.20 -7.34 6.15
CA MET A 239 -15.67 -5.96 6.29
C MET A 239 -16.45 -5.76 7.60
N VAL A 240 -17.37 -6.68 7.89
CA VAL A 240 -18.16 -6.64 9.13
C VAL A 240 -17.25 -6.80 10.35
N ASP A 241 -16.26 -7.69 10.33
CA ASP A 241 -15.31 -7.90 11.43
C ASP A 241 -14.43 -6.65 11.69
N HIS A 242 -14.09 -5.88 10.64
CA HIS A 242 -13.37 -4.60 10.77
C HIS A 242 -14.24 -3.50 11.38
N LEU A 243 -15.51 -3.44 10.97
CA LEU A 243 -16.46 -2.43 11.41
C LEU A 243 -17.15 -2.78 12.74
N SER A 244 -16.98 -4.00 13.25
CA SER A 244 -17.60 -4.45 14.50
C SER A 244 -16.78 -4.06 15.74
N LEU A 245 -17.48 -3.76 16.82
CA LEU A 245 -16.89 -3.48 18.12
C LEU A 245 -16.54 -4.79 18.86
N PRO A 246 -15.38 -4.86 19.56
CA PRO A 246 -14.99 -6.04 20.30
C PRO A 246 -15.86 -6.24 21.55
N ALA A 247 -15.96 -7.48 22.02
CA ALA A 247 -16.73 -7.83 23.22
C ALA A 247 -16.18 -7.19 24.52
N SER A 248 -14.94 -6.69 24.50
CA SER A 248 -14.30 -5.97 25.61
C SER A 248 -14.71 -4.49 25.71
N PHE A 249 -15.57 -4.00 24.81
CA PHE A 249 -16.07 -2.63 24.84
C PHE A 249 -17.00 -2.41 26.04
N ALA A 250 -16.90 -1.25 26.69
CA ALA A 250 -17.50 -1.00 28.00
C ALA A 250 -19.03 -1.16 28.02
N ASN A 251 -19.73 -0.69 26.97
CA ASN A 251 -21.19 -0.71 26.90
C ASN A 251 -21.71 -1.80 25.95
N LYS A 252 -22.09 -2.95 26.52
CA LYS A 252 -22.57 -4.13 25.77
C LYS A 252 -23.80 -3.85 24.90
N ARG A 253 -24.75 -3.04 25.38
CA ARG A 253 -25.98 -2.72 24.62
C ARG A 253 -25.65 -1.94 23.34
N LEU A 254 -24.80 -0.92 23.46
CA LEU A 254 -24.33 -0.15 22.31
C LEU A 254 -23.50 -1.02 21.34
N THR A 255 -22.71 -1.96 21.86
CA THR A 255 -21.96 -2.92 21.03
C THR A 255 -22.90 -3.78 20.20
N GLU A 256 -23.97 -4.31 20.79
CA GLU A 256 -24.96 -5.13 20.09
C GLU A 256 -25.73 -4.30 19.05
N GLU A 257 -26.21 -3.10 19.42
CA GLU A 257 -26.89 -2.18 18.51
C GLU A 257 -26.02 -1.79 17.32
N TRP A 258 -24.75 -1.42 17.57
CA TRP A 258 -23.78 -1.08 16.54
C TRP A 258 -23.51 -2.26 15.61
N ASN A 259 -23.18 -3.43 16.18
CA ASN A 259 -22.85 -4.61 15.38
C ASN A 259 -24.06 -5.07 14.54
N ASN A 260 -25.29 -4.91 15.03
CA ASN A 260 -26.51 -5.14 14.25
C ASN A 260 -26.67 -4.10 13.13
N SER A 261 -26.38 -2.82 13.40
CA SER A 261 -26.37 -1.78 12.37
C SER A 261 -25.33 -2.04 11.28
N VAL A 262 -24.13 -2.53 11.63
CA VAL A 262 -23.08 -2.89 10.67
C VAL A 262 -23.50 -4.07 9.80
N LYS A 263 -24.16 -5.08 10.39
CA LYS A 263 -24.72 -6.20 9.63
C LYS A 263 -25.80 -5.72 8.66
N ALA A 264 -26.69 -4.83 9.07
CA ALA A 264 -27.70 -4.24 8.20
C ALA A 264 -27.05 -3.46 7.04
N PHE A 265 -26.06 -2.61 7.35
CA PHE A 265 -25.27 -1.87 6.36
C PHE A 265 -24.60 -2.79 5.33
N ALA A 266 -24.03 -3.93 5.75
CA ALA A 266 -23.43 -4.91 4.85
C ALA A 266 -24.45 -5.61 3.94
N GLN A 267 -25.74 -5.62 4.31
CA GLN A 267 -26.81 -6.21 3.49
C GLN A 267 -27.35 -5.25 2.42
N GLU A 268 -27.08 -3.96 2.53
CA GLU A 268 -27.56 -2.95 1.58
C GLU A 268 -27.02 -3.22 0.16
N GLY A 269 -27.91 -3.10 -0.84
CA GLY A 269 -27.56 -3.40 -2.24
C GLY A 269 -26.44 -2.51 -2.79
N ALA A 270 -26.44 -1.23 -2.41
CA ALA A 270 -25.41 -0.27 -2.79
C ALA A 270 -24.03 -0.67 -2.25
N VAL A 271 -23.95 -1.03 -0.96
CA VAL A 271 -22.72 -1.48 -0.29
C VAL A 271 -22.21 -2.78 -0.91
N LYS A 272 -23.09 -3.77 -1.12
CA LYS A 272 -22.73 -5.04 -1.78
C LYS A 272 -22.18 -4.82 -3.19
N THR A 273 -22.79 -3.91 -3.95
CA THR A 273 -22.34 -3.60 -5.32
C THR A 273 -20.97 -2.93 -5.30
N ALA A 274 -20.76 -1.95 -4.40
CA ALA A 274 -19.48 -1.28 -4.22
C ALA A 274 -18.38 -2.27 -3.83
N MET A 275 -18.64 -3.15 -2.85
CA MET A 275 -17.71 -4.18 -2.40
C MET A 275 -17.46 -5.25 -3.45
N ARG A 276 -18.47 -5.62 -4.24
CA ARG A 276 -18.31 -6.59 -5.34
C ARG A 276 -17.43 -6.03 -6.44
N ARG A 277 -17.59 -4.75 -6.79
CA ARG A 277 -16.70 -4.06 -7.72
C ARG A 277 -15.27 -4.09 -7.20
N LEU A 278 -15.05 -3.73 -5.94
CA LEU A 278 -13.72 -3.78 -5.33
C LEU A 278 -13.14 -5.20 -5.37
N TYR A 279 -13.89 -6.22 -4.94
CA TYR A 279 -13.48 -7.62 -4.95
C TYR A 279 -13.14 -8.14 -6.36
N SER A 280 -13.86 -7.69 -7.39
CA SER A 280 -13.59 -8.07 -8.79
C SER A 280 -12.32 -7.43 -9.35
N THR A 281 -11.96 -6.23 -8.89
CA THR A 281 -10.75 -5.52 -9.32
C THR A 281 -9.53 -5.99 -8.53
N ASN A 282 -9.66 -6.09 -7.20
CA ASN A 282 -8.56 -6.44 -6.30
C ASN A 282 -9.08 -7.22 -5.08
N LYS A 283 -8.48 -8.37 -4.80
CA LYS A 283 -8.73 -9.16 -3.58
C LYS A 283 -7.83 -8.72 -2.40
N ASP A 284 -7.36 -7.47 -2.39
CA ASP A 284 -6.55 -6.92 -1.30
C ASP A 284 -7.47 -6.35 -0.20
N ILE A 285 -7.20 -6.77 1.05
CA ILE A 285 -7.92 -6.32 2.24
C ILE A 285 -7.55 -4.86 2.56
N ARG A 286 -6.34 -4.42 2.22
CA ARG A 286 -5.93 -3.02 2.42
C ARG A 286 -6.75 -2.07 1.58
N ALA A 287 -7.08 -2.45 0.35
CA ALA A 287 -7.93 -1.65 -0.52
C ALA A 287 -9.33 -1.45 0.09
N MET A 288 -9.88 -2.50 0.73
CA MET A 288 -11.11 -2.39 1.52
C MET A 288 -10.95 -1.42 2.68
N GLN A 289 -9.88 -1.53 3.46
CA GLN A 289 -9.66 -0.65 4.61
C GLN A 289 -9.56 0.82 4.20
N TYR A 290 -8.86 1.12 3.11
CA TYR A 290 -8.81 2.47 2.55
C TYR A 290 -10.20 2.95 2.10
N LEU A 291 -11.01 2.08 1.50
CA LEU A 291 -12.38 2.42 1.12
C LEU A 291 -13.27 2.76 2.33
N LEU A 292 -13.10 2.01 3.44
CA LEU A 292 -13.87 2.17 4.68
C LEU A 292 -13.42 3.34 5.55
N LEU A 293 -12.19 3.81 5.38
CA LEU A 293 -11.59 4.84 6.23
C LEU A 293 -12.37 6.18 6.18
N PRO A 294 -12.72 6.76 5.01
CA PRO A 294 -13.48 8.02 4.97
C PRO A 294 -14.88 7.94 5.62
N PRO A 295 -15.70 6.89 5.37
CA PRO A 295 -16.95 6.69 6.11
C PRO A 295 -16.78 6.67 7.63
N VAL A 296 -15.76 5.97 8.14
CA VAL A 296 -15.45 5.93 9.58
C VAL A 296 -14.98 7.30 10.08
N MET A 297 -14.25 8.06 9.27
CA MET A 297 -13.80 9.43 9.61
C MET A 297 -14.91 10.47 9.65
N ARG A 298 -16.00 10.26 8.92
CA ARG A 298 -17.19 11.12 8.96
C ARG A 298 -18.09 10.87 10.17
N LEU A 299 -17.88 9.79 10.93
CA LEU A 299 -18.63 9.54 12.17
C LEU A 299 -18.45 10.70 13.15
N SER A 300 -19.58 11.27 13.56
CA SER A 300 -19.70 12.41 14.45
C SER A 300 -21.05 12.37 15.18
N ALA A 301 -21.27 13.27 16.15
CA ALA A 301 -22.56 13.38 16.83
C ALA A 301 -23.74 13.69 15.87
N GLU A 302 -23.46 14.31 14.72
CA GLU A 302 -24.46 14.64 13.70
C GLU A 302 -24.68 13.47 12.72
N CYS A 303 -23.65 12.65 12.49
CA CYS A 303 -23.70 11.44 11.67
C CYS A 303 -23.22 10.21 12.47
N PRO A 304 -24.06 9.65 13.36
CA PRO A 304 -23.67 8.55 14.25
C PRO A 304 -23.68 7.18 13.58
N ARG A 305 -24.13 7.05 12.33
CA ARG A 305 -24.28 5.78 11.61
C ARG A 305 -23.47 5.79 10.31
N LEU A 306 -23.07 4.60 9.88
CA LEU A 306 -22.48 4.38 8.56
C LEU A 306 -23.60 4.42 7.50
N ASP A 307 -23.36 5.20 6.45
CA ASP A 307 -24.30 5.39 5.33
C ASP A 307 -23.64 4.95 4.03
N ALA A 308 -24.38 4.22 3.19
CA ALA A 308 -23.91 3.76 1.88
C ALA A 308 -23.49 4.92 0.98
N VAL A 309 -24.11 6.10 1.12
CA VAL A 309 -23.74 7.31 0.36
C VAL A 309 -22.27 7.64 0.58
N HIS A 310 -21.79 7.56 1.82
CA HIS A 310 -20.42 7.93 2.16
C HIS A 310 -19.41 6.89 1.65
N LEU A 311 -19.81 5.62 1.61
CA LEU A 311 -19.00 4.56 1.01
C LEU A 311 -18.88 4.74 -0.51
N LEU A 312 -19.99 5.07 -1.17
CA LEU A 312 -20.00 5.33 -2.62
C LEU A 312 -19.18 6.57 -2.99
N ASP A 313 -19.24 7.63 -2.18
CA ASP A 313 -18.39 8.80 -2.36
C ASP A 313 -16.90 8.45 -2.20
N SER A 314 -16.56 7.66 -1.18
CA SER A 314 -15.20 7.14 -0.99
C SER A 314 -14.74 6.32 -2.21
N GLN A 315 -15.61 5.45 -2.73
CA GLN A 315 -15.32 4.66 -3.92
C GLN A 315 -15.10 5.54 -5.15
N ARG A 316 -15.89 6.61 -5.32
CA ARG A 316 -15.72 7.57 -6.42
C ARG A 316 -14.37 8.29 -6.32
N GLN A 317 -13.97 8.72 -5.12
CA GLN A 317 -12.68 9.37 -4.89
C GLN A 317 -11.50 8.44 -5.19
N GLN A 318 -11.60 7.15 -4.82
CA GLN A 318 -10.55 6.17 -5.10
C GLN A 318 -10.45 5.78 -6.59
N LEU A 319 -11.55 5.89 -7.33
CA LEU A 319 -11.62 5.58 -8.76
C LEU A 319 -11.46 6.82 -9.64
N GLU A 320 -11.32 8.00 -9.05
CA GLU A 320 -11.08 9.22 -9.83
C GLU A 320 -9.70 9.12 -10.49
N ASP A 321 -9.69 9.27 -11.81
CA ASP A 321 -8.46 9.26 -12.58
C ASP A 321 -7.58 10.47 -12.18
N SER A 322 -6.35 10.19 -11.77
CA SER A 322 -5.41 11.21 -11.32
C SER A 322 -5.11 12.24 -12.41
N ASN A 323 -5.03 11.82 -13.67
CA ASN A 323 -4.79 12.72 -14.78
C ASN A 323 -5.99 13.64 -14.98
N VAL A 324 -7.21 13.10 -14.94
CA VAL A 324 -8.45 13.88 -15.03
C VAL A 324 -8.54 14.90 -13.88
N ALA A 325 -8.19 14.51 -12.65
CA ALA A 325 -8.17 15.41 -11.50
C ALA A 325 -7.15 16.55 -11.67
N LEU A 326 -5.93 16.24 -12.16
CA LEU A 326 -4.89 17.23 -12.43
C LEU A 326 -5.28 18.18 -13.58
N LEU A 327 -5.87 17.64 -14.66
CA LEU A 327 -6.35 18.43 -15.80
C LEU A 327 -7.42 19.44 -15.41
N LYS A 328 -8.32 19.10 -14.46
CA LYS A 328 -9.30 20.05 -13.90
C LYS A 328 -8.65 21.23 -13.18
N GLY A 329 -7.43 21.06 -12.66
CA GLY A 329 -6.67 22.08 -11.93
C GLY A 329 -5.81 22.98 -12.82
N LEU A 330 -5.71 22.70 -14.12
CA LEU A 330 -4.91 23.48 -15.05
C LEU A 330 -5.49 24.88 -15.28
N SER A 331 -4.60 25.84 -15.55
CA SER A 331 -5.01 27.16 -16.03
C SER A 331 -5.60 27.07 -17.44
N MET A 332 -6.36 28.10 -17.82
CA MET A 332 -6.96 28.20 -19.15
C MET A 332 -5.93 28.11 -20.28
N LEU A 333 -4.74 28.70 -20.08
CA LEU A 333 -3.66 28.66 -21.06
C LEU A 333 -3.10 27.23 -21.18
N GLU A 334 -2.80 26.58 -20.06
CA GLU A 334 -2.28 25.21 -20.05
C GLU A 334 -3.27 24.24 -20.68
N LEU A 335 -4.56 24.33 -20.35
CA LEU A 335 -5.60 23.50 -20.95
C LEU A 335 -5.72 23.73 -22.46
N SER A 336 -5.62 24.99 -22.92
CA SER A 336 -5.63 25.29 -24.35
C SER A 336 -4.44 24.69 -25.10
N LEU A 337 -3.26 24.64 -24.47
CA LEU A 337 -2.08 23.98 -25.03
C LEU A 337 -2.26 22.46 -25.08
N VAL A 338 -2.85 21.86 -24.04
CA VAL A 338 -3.19 20.42 -24.05
C VAL A 338 -4.15 20.09 -25.19
N ILE A 339 -5.18 20.91 -25.43
CA ILE A 339 -6.10 20.71 -26.56
C ILE A 339 -5.38 20.85 -27.91
N ALA A 340 -4.47 21.83 -28.05
CA ALA A 340 -3.64 21.96 -29.25
C ALA A 340 -2.77 20.72 -29.49
N MET A 341 -2.16 20.17 -28.43
CA MET A 341 -1.37 18.95 -28.50
C MET A 341 -2.22 17.74 -28.89
N VAL A 342 -3.41 17.56 -28.29
CA VAL A 342 -4.35 16.49 -28.68
C VAL A 342 -4.73 16.62 -30.16
N HIS A 343 -4.97 17.84 -30.65
CA HIS A 343 -5.27 18.07 -32.06
C HIS A 343 -4.12 17.61 -32.97
N LEU A 344 -2.88 17.99 -32.62
CA LEU A 344 -1.69 17.58 -33.38
C LEU A 344 -1.51 16.06 -33.34
N THR A 345 -1.67 15.44 -32.18
CA THR A 345 -1.58 13.98 -32.03
C THR A 345 -2.63 13.26 -32.90
N LYS A 346 -3.84 13.82 -33.06
CA LYS A 346 -4.86 13.27 -33.96
C LYS A 346 -4.54 13.48 -35.44
N ILE A 347 -4.08 14.67 -35.84
CA ILE A 347 -3.74 14.99 -37.23
C ILE A 347 -2.57 14.12 -37.72
N TYR A 348 -1.57 13.92 -36.87
CA TYR A 348 -0.32 13.23 -37.20
C TYR A 348 -0.24 11.81 -36.62
N ASP A 349 -1.39 11.19 -36.29
CA ASP A 349 -1.50 9.78 -35.85
C ASP A 349 -0.48 9.35 -34.77
N GLY A 350 -0.34 10.14 -33.71
CA GLY A 350 0.55 9.84 -32.59
C GLY A 350 2.01 10.26 -32.78
N GLU A 351 2.39 10.89 -33.89
CA GLU A 351 3.75 11.39 -34.08
C GLU A 351 4.13 12.47 -33.06
N PRO A 352 5.41 12.54 -32.65
CA PRO A 352 5.87 13.53 -31.69
C PRO A 352 5.89 14.94 -32.29
N PHE A 353 5.61 15.92 -31.46
CA PHE A 353 5.54 17.34 -31.84
C PHE A 353 6.60 18.16 -31.10
N ASN A 354 6.94 19.32 -31.64
CA ASN A 354 7.77 20.30 -30.93
C ASN A 354 6.95 21.50 -30.45
N PHE A 355 7.54 22.36 -29.62
CA PHE A 355 6.86 23.53 -29.07
C PHE A 355 6.37 24.49 -30.18
N GLU A 356 7.15 24.70 -31.24
CA GLU A 356 6.73 25.59 -32.34
C GLU A 356 5.47 25.10 -33.06
N MET A 357 5.29 23.79 -33.22
CA MET A 357 4.07 23.20 -33.80
C MET A 357 2.87 23.48 -32.90
N VAL A 358 3.00 23.26 -31.60
CA VAL A 358 1.95 23.53 -30.61
C VAL A 358 1.63 25.02 -30.55
N TYR A 359 2.65 25.88 -30.53
CA TYR A 359 2.49 27.34 -30.50
C TYR A 359 1.77 27.85 -31.75
N LYS A 360 2.09 27.34 -32.95
CA LYS A 360 1.37 27.69 -34.18
C LYS A 360 -0.10 27.32 -34.09
N GLU A 361 -0.42 26.12 -33.60
CA GLU A 361 -1.81 25.67 -33.48
C GLU A 361 -2.59 26.47 -32.43
N PHE A 362 -1.95 26.78 -31.29
CA PHE A 362 -2.50 27.68 -30.28
C PHE A 362 -2.76 29.09 -30.83
N VAL A 363 -1.81 29.67 -31.58
CA VAL A 363 -1.97 31.00 -32.18
C VAL A 363 -3.10 31.02 -33.20
N LYS A 364 -3.27 29.98 -34.03
CA LYS A 364 -4.43 29.88 -34.93
C LYS A 364 -5.75 29.96 -34.17
N PHE A 365 -5.84 29.33 -33.01
CA PHE A 365 -7.02 29.38 -32.16
C PHE A 365 -7.19 30.73 -31.45
N ALA A 366 -6.10 31.34 -30.97
CA ALA A 366 -6.10 32.59 -30.22
C ALA A 366 -6.27 33.85 -31.09
N THR A 367 -5.93 33.78 -32.38
CA THR A 367 -6.04 34.92 -33.31
C THR A 367 -7.51 35.37 -33.43
N GLY A 368 -7.79 36.60 -33.01
CA GLY A 368 -9.15 37.18 -33.01
C GLY A 368 -9.90 37.04 -31.69
N LYS A 369 -9.28 36.51 -30.63
CA LYS A 369 -9.88 36.33 -29.29
C LYS A 369 -9.05 37.02 -28.22
N SER A 370 -9.47 38.23 -27.85
CA SER A 370 -8.75 39.11 -26.90
C SER A 370 -8.46 38.50 -25.53
N SER A 371 -9.23 37.50 -25.07
CA SER A 371 -9.03 36.85 -23.77
C SER A 371 -7.85 35.87 -23.70
N LEU A 372 -7.27 35.49 -24.84
CA LEU A 372 -6.22 34.46 -24.92
C LEU A 372 -4.93 34.94 -25.61
N GLU A 373 -4.88 36.21 -25.99
CA GLU A 373 -3.68 36.83 -26.56
C GLU A 373 -2.59 36.90 -25.48
N THR A 374 -1.57 36.06 -25.62
CA THR A 374 -0.48 35.92 -24.66
C THR A 374 0.86 35.94 -25.38
N SER A 375 1.91 36.42 -24.71
CA SER A 375 3.24 36.50 -25.31
C SER A 375 3.90 35.12 -25.36
N LYS A 376 4.68 34.87 -26.42
CA LYS A 376 5.40 33.60 -26.62
C LYS A 376 6.20 33.13 -25.37
N PRO A 377 6.91 34.01 -24.61
CA PRO A 377 7.60 33.60 -23.39
C PRO A 377 6.66 33.04 -22.30
N VAL A 378 5.44 33.56 -22.20
CA VAL A 378 4.43 33.06 -21.24
C VAL A 378 3.93 31.68 -21.68
N VAL A 379 3.72 31.48 -22.98
CA VAL A 379 3.33 30.17 -23.52
C VAL A 379 4.43 29.12 -23.34
N ILE A 380 5.70 29.51 -23.52
CA ILE A 380 6.85 28.64 -23.22
C ILE A 380 6.84 28.24 -21.73
N LYS A 381 6.54 29.17 -20.82
CA LYS A 381 6.46 28.88 -19.37
C LYS A 381 5.32 27.93 -19.04
N ALA A 382 4.15 28.10 -19.65
CA ALA A 382 3.03 27.18 -19.50
C ALA A 382 3.38 25.78 -20.05
N PHE A 383 4.09 25.71 -21.18
CA PHE A 383 4.57 24.44 -21.74
C PHE A 383 5.59 23.74 -20.84
N GLN A 384 6.52 24.49 -20.24
CA GLN A 384 7.46 23.98 -19.22
C GLN A 384 6.73 23.44 -17.99
N GLN A 385 5.63 24.09 -17.59
CA GLN A 385 4.81 23.60 -16.48
C GLN A 385 4.08 22.30 -16.83
N LEU A 386 3.59 22.15 -18.05
CA LEU A 386 2.99 20.89 -18.53
C LEU A 386 4.00 19.75 -18.61
N GLU A 387 5.26 20.04 -18.96
CA GLU A 387 6.37 19.09 -18.87
C GLU A 387 6.67 18.70 -17.41
N ALA A 388 6.69 19.69 -16.50
CA ALA A 388 6.90 19.44 -15.08
C ALA A 388 5.77 18.64 -14.41
N LEU A 389 4.54 18.74 -14.95
CA LEU A 389 3.38 17.94 -14.54
C LEU A 389 3.33 16.56 -15.21
N GLU A 390 4.33 16.20 -16.00
CA GLU A 390 4.43 14.94 -16.76
C GLU A 390 3.24 14.70 -17.72
N PHE A 391 2.55 15.77 -18.15
CA PHE A 391 1.59 15.66 -19.25
C PHE A 391 2.27 15.52 -20.61
N VAL A 392 3.52 15.99 -20.69
CA VAL A 392 4.34 15.98 -21.89
C VAL A 392 5.74 15.50 -21.51
N GLN A 393 6.32 14.60 -22.31
CA GLN A 393 7.67 14.08 -22.08
C GLN A 393 8.51 14.15 -23.36
N PRO A 394 9.83 14.45 -23.28
CA PRO A 394 10.71 14.31 -24.43
C PRO A 394 10.85 12.85 -24.87
N VAL A 395 10.79 12.62 -26.19
CA VAL A 395 10.94 11.29 -26.80
C VAL A 395 12.33 10.69 -26.54
N SER A 396 13.35 11.56 -26.47
CA SER A 396 14.73 11.17 -26.18
C SER A 396 15.16 11.68 -24.80
N ARG A 397 15.75 10.78 -24.00
CA ARG A 397 16.41 11.13 -22.73
C ARG A 397 17.71 11.90 -22.93
N SER A 398 18.29 11.85 -24.14
CA SER A 398 19.47 12.64 -24.50
C SER A 398 19.01 14.00 -25.04
N LEU A 399 18.97 14.99 -24.17
CA LEU A 399 18.58 16.38 -24.47
C LEU A 399 19.79 17.26 -24.84
N ALA A 400 20.99 16.68 -24.93
CA ALA A 400 22.20 17.42 -25.23
C ALA A 400 22.13 17.97 -26.66
N ASN A 401 22.37 19.28 -26.80
CA ASN A 401 22.52 20.04 -28.06
C ASN A 401 21.25 20.47 -28.82
N VAL A 402 20.04 20.29 -28.28
CA VAL A 402 18.81 20.77 -28.92
C VAL A 402 18.17 21.92 -28.13
N GLN A 403 17.93 23.04 -28.81
CA GLN A 403 17.17 24.19 -28.30
C GLN A 403 15.80 23.72 -27.80
N TYR A 404 15.32 24.31 -26.71
CA TYR A 404 14.12 23.83 -26.01
C TYR A 404 12.90 23.78 -26.92
N GLU A 405 12.73 24.78 -27.76
CA GLU A 405 11.60 24.97 -28.66
C GLU A 405 11.48 23.89 -29.75
N PHE A 406 12.59 23.22 -30.05
CA PHE A 406 12.68 22.23 -31.12
C PHE A 406 12.84 20.79 -30.60
N ARG A 407 12.73 20.59 -29.29
CA ARG A 407 12.71 19.24 -28.71
C ARG A 407 11.44 18.52 -29.14
N LEU A 408 11.60 17.28 -29.56
CA LEU A 408 10.48 16.40 -29.86
C LEU A 408 9.89 15.87 -28.56
N MET A 409 8.60 16.10 -28.39
CA MET A 409 7.82 15.81 -27.21
C MET A 409 6.65 14.90 -27.56
N GLN A 410 6.20 14.12 -26.58
CA GLN A 410 5.06 13.23 -26.67
C GLN A 410 4.05 13.57 -25.56
N LEU A 411 2.77 13.58 -25.93
CA LEU A 411 1.67 13.75 -24.98
C LEU A 411 1.43 12.42 -24.24
N LEU A 412 1.35 12.46 -22.91
CA LEU A 412 1.10 11.29 -22.06
C LEU A 412 -0.37 11.19 -21.59
N VAL A 413 -1.21 12.10 -22.05
CA VAL A 413 -2.64 12.17 -21.71
C VAL A 413 -3.47 11.55 -22.83
N ASP A 414 -4.44 10.71 -22.46
CA ASP A 414 -5.38 10.15 -23.42
C ASP A 414 -6.43 11.20 -23.84
N PRO A 415 -6.78 11.32 -25.13
CA PRO A 415 -7.79 12.25 -25.60
C PRO A 415 -9.15 12.12 -24.87
N SER A 416 -9.52 10.91 -24.43
CA SER A 416 -10.76 10.68 -23.67
C SER A 416 -10.74 11.34 -22.28
N GLN A 417 -9.57 11.43 -21.63
CA GLN A 417 -9.40 12.13 -20.35
C GLN A 417 -9.62 13.63 -20.53
N VAL A 418 -9.09 14.22 -21.61
CA VAL A 418 -9.30 15.64 -21.95
C VAL A 418 -10.77 15.91 -22.28
N HIS A 419 -11.40 15.01 -23.04
CA HIS A 419 -12.84 15.08 -23.34
C HIS A 419 -13.68 15.15 -22.07
N GLU A 420 -13.41 14.26 -21.12
CA GLU A 420 -14.14 14.18 -19.85
C GLU A 420 -14.05 15.49 -19.06
N VAL A 421 -12.87 16.11 -19.01
CA VAL A 421 -12.63 17.36 -18.29
C VAL A 421 -13.37 18.52 -18.94
N VAL A 422 -13.28 18.64 -20.27
CA VAL A 422 -13.93 19.71 -21.04
C VAL A 422 -15.44 19.64 -20.91
N HIS A 423 -16.03 18.44 -20.96
CA HIS A 423 -17.48 18.29 -20.83
C HIS A 423 -18.01 18.53 -19.40
N LYS A 424 -17.21 18.23 -18.37
CA LYS A 424 -17.64 18.35 -16.97
C LYS A 424 -17.35 19.73 -16.37
N SER A 425 -16.50 20.55 -16.99
CA SER A 425 -16.10 21.85 -16.44
C SER A 425 -17.09 22.94 -16.82
N THR A 426 -17.77 23.48 -15.81
CA THR A 426 -18.76 24.56 -15.97
C THR A 426 -18.13 25.95 -16.06
N THR A 427 -16.81 26.06 -15.85
CA THR A 427 -16.06 27.32 -15.78
C THR A 427 -15.30 27.66 -17.06
N LEU A 428 -15.36 26.80 -18.10
CA LEU A 428 -14.66 27.06 -19.35
C LEU A 428 -15.37 28.15 -20.17
N PRO A 429 -14.63 29.12 -20.73
CA PRO A 429 -15.15 29.99 -21.78
C PRO A 429 -15.74 29.16 -22.92
N THR A 430 -16.90 29.59 -23.43
CA THR A 430 -17.65 28.91 -24.49
C THR A 430 -16.82 28.64 -25.74
N GLU A 431 -15.89 29.54 -26.06
CA GLU A 431 -15.00 29.43 -27.23
C GLU A 431 -14.01 28.27 -27.12
N LEU A 432 -13.47 28.03 -25.92
CA LEU A 432 -12.55 26.92 -25.68
C LEU A 432 -13.32 25.60 -25.64
N ASN A 433 -14.52 25.60 -25.07
CA ASN A 433 -15.39 24.43 -25.08
C ASN A 433 -15.78 24.03 -26.52
N HIS A 434 -16.17 24.99 -27.38
CA HIS A 434 -16.51 24.71 -28.77
C HIS A 434 -15.31 24.15 -29.56
N TRP A 435 -14.12 24.72 -29.36
CA TRP A 435 -12.90 24.21 -30.02
C TRP A 435 -12.52 22.82 -29.52
N ALA A 436 -12.57 22.60 -28.21
CA ALA A 436 -12.30 21.30 -27.63
C ALA A 436 -13.30 20.23 -28.10
N ILE A 437 -14.60 20.54 -28.21
CA ILE A 437 -15.58 19.61 -28.78
C ILE A 437 -15.26 19.30 -30.25
N SER A 438 -14.87 20.30 -31.04
CA SER A 438 -14.48 20.10 -32.44
C SER A 438 -13.22 19.24 -32.60
N VAL A 439 -12.28 19.32 -31.67
CA VAL A 439 -11.00 18.59 -31.74
C VAL A 439 -11.12 17.20 -31.13
N VAL A 440 -11.85 17.09 -30.02
CA VAL A 440 -11.89 15.87 -29.21
C VAL A 440 -13.06 14.97 -29.60
N GLY A 441 -14.18 15.54 -30.08
CA GLY A 441 -15.37 14.80 -30.52
C GLY A 441 -15.34 14.24 -31.95
N SER A 442 -14.38 14.66 -32.78
CA SER A 442 -14.01 14.03 -34.06
C SER A 442 -12.94 12.97 -33.86
#